data_AF-A0A8T0J3V3-F1
#
_entry.id   AF-A0A8T0J3V3-F1
#
_cell.length_a   1.000
_cell.length_b   1.000
_cell.length_c   1.000
_cell.angle_alpha   90.00
_cell.angle_beta   90.00
_cell.angle_gamma   90.00
#
_symmetry.space_group_name_H-M   'P 1'
#
loop_
_entity.id
_entity.type
_entity.pdbx_description
1 polymer ?
#
loop_
_entity_poly.entity_id
_entity_poly.type
_entity_poly.pdbx_seq_one_letter_code
_entity_poly.pdbx_strand_id
1 'polypeptide(L)'
;MAATMELGSDTDPKNATFSISDEDHTLGNSLRFVLNKDPRVGFCGYSVPHPSENRINVRVQTTGVPARDVLKDGLNDLTAMNQHVITTFERAVESFKANQGMNELSMKSGVTSQHSGSVRKP
;
A
#
# COMPACT_ATOMS: atom_id res chain seq x y z
N MET A 1 -12.48 -11.22 13.85
CA MET A 1 -12.58 -10.65 12.49
C MET A 1 -12.52 -11.81 11.51
N ALA A 2 -13.67 -12.42 11.21
CA ALA A 2 -13.74 -13.61 10.37
C ALA A 2 -14.31 -13.20 9.01
N ALA A 3 -13.56 -13.43 7.92
CA ALA A 3 -14.12 -13.41 6.59
C ALA A 3 -15.05 -14.63 6.47
N THR A 4 -16.36 -14.40 6.36
CA THR A 4 -17.33 -15.48 6.21
C THR A 4 -17.35 -15.94 4.76
N MET A 5 -17.06 -17.22 4.55
CA MET A 5 -17.04 -17.87 3.24
C MET A 5 -18.48 -18.22 2.85
N GLU A 6 -19.25 -17.23 2.39
CA GLU A 6 -20.69 -17.36 2.11
C GLU A 6 -21.01 -18.21 0.85
N LEU A 7 -20.05 -18.35 -0.09
CA LEU A 7 -20.28 -19.02 -1.38
C LEU A 7 -19.06 -19.81 -1.86
N GLY A 8 -18.53 -20.68 -1.00
CA GLY A 8 -17.65 -21.77 -1.38
C GLY A 8 -18.36 -23.09 -1.10
N SER A 9 -18.68 -23.88 -2.12
CA SER A 9 -19.08 -25.25 -1.87
C SER A 9 -17.84 -25.99 -1.34
N ASP A 10 -17.99 -26.77 -0.27
CA ASP A 10 -16.94 -27.67 0.24
C ASP A 10 -16.47 -28.69 -0.83
N THR A 11 -17.15 -28.69 -1.98
CA THR A 11 -16.90 -29.53 -3.15
C THR A 11 -15.84 -29.00 -4.12
N ASP A 12 -15.49 -27.69 -4.11
CA ASP A 12 -14.45 -27.14 -4.98
C ASP A 12 -13.58 -26.07 -4.30
N PRO A 13 -12.44 -26.46 -3.71
CA PRO A 13 -11.56 -25.53 -3.01
C PRO A 13 -10.84 -24.54 -3.94
N LYS A 14 -10.87 -24.73 -5.27
CA LYS A 14 -10.19 -23.87 -6.25
C LYS A 14 -11.06 -22.68 -6.69
N ASN A 15 -12.37 -22.76 -6.44
CA ASN A 15 -13.35 -21.77 -6.89
C ASN A 15 -14.17 -21.27 -5.70
N ALA A 16 -13.81 -20.10 -5.18
CA ALA A 16 -14.46 -19.57 -3.99
C ALA A 16 -14.85 -18.09 -4.14
N THR A 17 -15.97 -17.73 -3.52
CA THR A 17 -16.34 -16.34 -3.27
C THR A 17 -16.22 -16.06 -1.78
N PHE A 18 -15.43 -15.05 -1.44
CA PHE A 18 -15.21 -14.59 -0.07
C PHE A 18 -16.00 -13.30 0.17
N SER A 19 -16.83 -13.28 1.20
CA SER A 19 -17.51 -12.05 1.62
C SER A 19 -16.68 -11.40 2.72
N ILE A 20 -16.28 -10.15 2.49
CA ILE A 20 -15.51 -9.34 3.43
C ILE A 20 -16.41 -8.19 3.85
N SER A 21 -16.82 -8.21 5.12
CA SER A 21 -17.63 -7.16 5.74
C SER A 21 -16.79 -5.93 6.05
N ASP A 22 -17.45 -4.78 6.13
CA ASP A 22 -16.89 -3.47 6.47
C ASP A 22 -15.77 -2.99 5.54
N GLU A 23 -15.80 -3.45 4.29
CA GLU A 23 -14.80 -3.14 3.27
C GLU A 23 -15.46 -2.71 1.96
N ASP A 24 -14.75 -1.90 1.18
CA ASP A 24 -15.25 -1.27 -0.05
C ASP A 24 -14.27 -1.40 -1.23
N HIS A 25 -14.44 -0.52 -2.23
CA HIS A 25 -13.59 -0.46 -3.42
C HIS A 25 -12.10 -0.26 -3.12
N THR A 26 -11.75 0.29 -1.96
CA THR A 26 -10.37 0.57 -1.55
C THR A 26 -9.59 -0.75 -1.41
N LEU A 27 -10.05 -1.64 -0.54
CA LEU A 27 -9.44 -2.97 -0.39
C LEU A 27 -9.73 -3.84 -1.61
N GLY A 28 -10.97 -3.80 -2.12
CA GLY A 28 -11.39 -4.64 -3.25
C GLY A 28 -10.53 -4.44 -4.50
N ASN A 29 -10.31 -3.18 -4.90
CA ASN A 29 -9.52 -2.89 -6.10
C ASN A 29 -8.03 -3.17 -5.90
N SER A 30 -7.49 -2.86 -4.73
CA SER A 30 -6.09 -3.12 -4.38
C SER A 30 -5.79 -4.62 -4.40
N LEU A 31 -6.64 -5.42 -3.74
CA LEU A 31 -6.50 -6.87 -3.69
C LEU A 31 -6.69 -7.51 -5.07
N ARG A 32 -7.67 -7.03 -5.85
CA ARG A 32 -7.86 -7.46 -7.25
C ARG A 32 -6.60 -7.25 -8.08
N PHE A 33 -5.91 -6.12 -7.90
CA PHE A 33 -4.68 -5.85 -8.64
C PHE A 33 -3.59 -6.89 -8.32
N VAL A 34 -3.39 -7.19 -7.03
CA VAL A 34 -2.38 -8.17 -6.58
C VAL A 34 -2.71 -9.57 -7.06
N LEU A 35 -3.94 -10.02 -6.87
CA LEU A 35 -4.35 -11.38 -7.25
C LEU A 35 -4.25 -11.61 -8.76
N ASN A 36 -4.51 -10.60 -9.59
CA ASN A 36 -4.33 -10.73 -11.05
C ASN A 36 -2.86 -10.83 -11.49
N LYS A 37 -1.89 -10.57 -10.61
CA LYS A 37 -0.45 -10.77 -10.90
C LYS A 37 0.02 -12.17 -10.53
N ASP A 38 -0.74 -12.90 -9.72
CA ASP A 38 -0.38 -14.26 -9.33
C ASP A 38 -0.67 -15.24 -10.48
N PRO A 39 0.33 -15.97 -11.00
CA PRO A 39 0.14 -16.92 -12.11
C PRO A 39 -0.75 -18.13 -11.73
N ARG A 40 -1.00 -18.35 -10.43
CA ARG A 40 -1.89 -19.41 -9.93
C ARG A 40 -3.37 -19.05 -10.09
N VAL A 41 -3.69 -17.76 -10.29
CA VAL A 41 -5.04 -17.24 -10.44
C VAL A 41 -5.45 -17.25 -11.90
N GLY A 42 -6.51 -17.98 -12.23
CA GLY A 42 -7.13 -17.94 -13.55
C GLY A 42 -8.14 -16.80 -13.69
N PHE A 43 -8.85 -16.48 -12.62
CA PHE A 43 -9.79 -15.36 -12.57
C PHE A 43 -9.87 -14.77 -11.17
N CYS A 44 -9.89 -13.44 -11.09
CA CYS A 44 -10.32 -12.75 -9.89
C CYS A 44 -11.14 -11.50 -10.19
N GLY A 45 -12.08 -11.20 -9.29
CA GLY A 45 -12.91 -10.01 -9.36
C GLY A 45 -13.54 -9.72 -8.01
N TYR A 46 -13.97 -8.47 -7.83
CA TYR A 46 -14.77 -8.10 -6.66
C TYR A 46 -16.02 -7.34 -7.10
N SER A 47 -17.06 -7.43 -6.29
CA SER A 47 -18.31 -6.70 -6.47
C SER A 47 -18.83 -6.22 -5.13
N VAL A 48 -19.36 -5.00 -5.09
CA VAL A 48 -20.19 -4.51 -3.99
C VAL A 48 -21.64 -4.91 -4.31
N PRO A 49 -22.30 -5.75 -3.50
CA PRO A 49 -23.62 -6.27 -3.82
C PRO A 49 -24.68 -5.15 -3.87
N HIS A 50 -24.57 -4.17 -2.98
CA HIS A 50 -25.44 -3.00 -2.95
C HIS A 50 -24.71 -1.81 -2.30
N PRO A 51 -24.84 -0.56 -2.80
CA PRO A 51 -24.14 0.61 -2.22
C PRO A 51 -24.45 0.90 -0.74
N SER A 52 -25.60 0.42 -0.24
CA SER A 52 -25.99 0.55 1.17
C SER A 52 -25.43 -0.53 2.09
N GLU A 53 -24.77 -1.54 1.53
CA GLU A 53 -24.13 -2.60 2.29
C GLU A 53 -22.61 -2.41 2.26
N ASN A 54 -22.01 -2.24 3.43
CA ASN A 54 -20.56 -2.18 3.55
C ASN A 54 -19.98 -3.60 3.53
N ARG A 55 -20.01 -4.24 2.37
CA ARG A 55 -19.30 -5.50 2.14
C ARG A 55 -18.88 -5.63 0.70
N ILE A 56 -17.81 -6.37 0.48
CA ILE A 56 -17.36 -6.77 -0.86
C ILE A 56 -17.38 -8.30 -0.98
N ASN A 57 -17.73 -8.78 -2.17
CA ASN A 57 -17.61 -10.18 -2.52
C ASN A 57 -16.42 -10.34 -3.47
N VAL A 58 -15.39 -11.07 -3.04
CA VAL A 58 -14.17 -11.34 -3.82
C VAL A 58 -14.25 -12.76 -4.37
N ARG A 59 -14.37 -12.89 -5.70
CA ARG A 59 -14.33 -14.17 -6.40
C ARG A 59 -12.89 -14.48 -6.78
N VAL A 60 -12.41 -15.66 -6.41
CA VAL A 60 -11.09 -16.17 -6.80
C VAL A 60 -11.24 -17.56 -7.39
N GLN A 61 -10.68 -17.75 -8.57
CA GLN A 61 -10.61 -19.02 -9.27
C GLN A 61 -9.16 -19.32 -9.60
N THR A 62 -8.67 -20.45 -9.11
CA THR A 62 -7.28 -20.88 -9.28
C THR A 62 -7.19 -22.10 -10.18
N THR A 63 -6.00 -22.35 -10.72
CA THR A 63 -5.77 -23.47 -11.65
C THR A 63 -5.43 -24.80 -10.93
N GLY A 64 -4.96 -24.75 -9.68
CA GLY A 64 -4.51 -25.96 -8.97
C GLY A 64 -4.56 -25.91 -7.44
N VAL A 65 -4.22 -24.77 -6.84
CA VAL A 65 -4.14 -24.59 -5.39
C VAL A 65 -5.46 -24.08 -4.79
N PRO A 66 -5.76 -24.29 -3.51
CA PRO A 66 -6.97 -23.74 -2.91
C PRO A 66 -7.03 -22.21 -3.00
N ALA A 67 -8.18 -21.67 -3.40
CA ALA A 67 -8.42 -20.22 -3.53
C ALA A 67 -8.19 -19.48 -2.21
N ARG A 68 -8.46 -20.12 -1.07
CA ARG A 68 -8.24 -19.54 0.27
C ARG A 68 -6.75 -19.26 0.55
N ASP A 69 -5.86 -20.12 0.05
CA ASP A 69 -4.42 -20.02 0.33
C ASP A 69 -3.84 -18.93 -0.56
N VAL A 70 -4.25 -18.88 -1.83
CA VAL A 70 -3.91 -17.79 -2.76
C VAL A 70 -4.43 -16.43 -2.28
N LEU A 71 -5.64 -16.37 -1.72
CA LEU A 71 -6.18 -15.15 -1.15
C LEU A 71 -5.33 -14.64 0.03
N LYS A 72 -4.90 -15.55 0.92
CA LYS A 72 -4.03 -15.21 2.05
C LYS A 72 -2.67 -14.71 1.58
N ASP A 73 -2.06 -15.40 0.62
CA ASP A 73 -0.79 -14.99 0.02
C ASP A 73 -0.92 -13.59 -0.61
N GLY A 74 -1.98 -13.34 -1.39
CA GLY A 74 -2.22 -12.04 -2.01
C GLY A 74 -2.43 -10.90 -1.01
N LEU A 75 -3.04 -11.17 0.15
CA LEU A 75 -3.14 -10.19 1.24
C LEU A 75 -1.77 -9.89 1.86
N ASN A 76 -0.94 -10.92 2.08
CA ASN A 76 0.43 -10.75 2.60
C ASN A 76 1.30 -9.95 1.62
N ASP A 77 1.19 -10.23 0.32
CA ASP A 77 1.90 -9.50 -0.73
C ASP A 77 1.48 -8.03 -0.76
N LEU A 78 0.17 -7.74 -0.61
CA LEU A 78 -0.34 -6.38 -0.50
C LEU A 78 0.25 -5.65 0.71
N THR A 79 0.32 -6.31 1.87
CA THR A 79 0.97 -5.76 3.07
C THR A 79 2.45 -5.49 2.83
N ALA A 80 3.18 -6.42 2.21
CA ALA A 80 4.61 -6.26 1.91
C ALA A 80 4.88 -5.09 0.96
N MET A 81 4.04 -4.91 -0.06
CA MET A 81 4.12 -3.75 -0.96
C MET A 81 3.88 -2.44 -0.21
N ASN A 82 2.85 -2.38 0.63
CA ASN A 82 2.55 -1.18 1.43
C ASN A 82 3.72 -0.85 2.36
N GLN A 83 4.33 -1.85 2.99
CA GLN A 83 5.51 -1.66 3.83
C GLN A 83 6.69 -1.10 3.03
N HIS A 84 6.92 -1.60 1.81
CA HIS A 84 7.97 -1.08 0.94
C HIS A 84 7.74 0.38 0.54
N VAL A 85 6.48 0.75 0.24
CA VAL A 85 6.10 2.13 -0.08
C VAL A 85 6.35 3.04 1.12
N ILE A 86 5.93 2.65 2.32
CA ILE A 86 6.16 3.42 3.56
C ILE A 86 7.65 3.65 3.77
N THR A 87 8.46 2.59 3.80
CA THR A 87 9.90 2.70 4.04
C THR A 87 10.61 3.56 2.99
N THR A 88 10.21 3.43 1.72
CA THR A 88 10.81 4.26 0.65
C THR A 88 10.42 5.73 0.78
N PHE A 89 9.16 5.99 1.13
CA PHE A 89 8.66 7.34 1.36
C PHE A 89 9.34 8.00 2.56
N GLU A 90 9.43 7.32 3.70
CA GLU A 90 10.11 7.80 4.91
C GLU A 90 11.56 8.18 4.63
N ARG A 91 12.31 7.31 3.94
CA ARG A 91 13.69 7.58 3.52
C ARG A 91 13.80 8.83 2.63
N ALA A 92 12.86 9.00 1.69
CA ALA A 92 12.83 10.17 0.81
C ALA A 92 12.55 11.46 1.60
N VAL A 93 11.63 11.40 2.57
CA VAL A 93 11.29 12.52 3.46
C VAL A 93 12.47 12.90 4.35
N GLU A 94 13.17 11.92 4.92
CA GLU A 94 14.38 12.15 5.73
C GLU A 94 15.48 12.81 4.90
N SER A 95 15.74 12.28 3.70
CA SER A 95 16.72 12.86 2.77
C SER A 95 16.37 14.31 2.40
N PHE A 96 15.09 14.59 2.17
CA PHE A 96 14.62 15.95 1.87
C PHE A 96 14.81 16.91 3.05
N LYS A 97 14.44 16.49 4.28
CA LYS A 97 14.62 17.29 5.49
C LYS A 97 16.09 17.58 5.78
N ALA A 98 16.97 16.58 5.61
CA ALA A 98 18.41 16.76 5.75
C ALA A 98 18.95 17.81 4.76
N ASN A 99 18.53 17.73 3.49
CA ASN A 99 18.95 18.68 2.46
C ASN A 99 18.42 20.10 2.70
N GLN A 100 17.20 20.27 3.23
CA GLN A 100 16.69 21.58 3.62
C GLN A 100 17.46 22.19 4.80
N GLY A 101 17.75 21.39 5.84
CA GLY A 101 18.59 21.84 6.96
C GLY A 101 19.99 22.24 6.52
N MET A 102 20.59 21.49 5.58
CA MET A 102 21.90 21.83 4.99
C MET A 102 21.85 23.11 4.15
N ASN A 103 20.77 23.33 3.38
CA ASN A 103 20.58 24.57 2.63
C ASN A 103 20.43 25.79 3.55
N GLU A 104 19.70 25.69 4.65
CA GLU A 104 19.57 26.77 5.63
C GLU A 104 20.91 27.08 6.34
N LEU A 105 21.70 26.06 6.68
CA LEU A 105 23.04 26.21 7.26
C LEU A 105 24.00 26.87 6.27
N SER A 106 23.98 26.45 4.99
CA SER A 106 24.82 27.01 3.93
C SER A 106 24.50 28.49 3.66
N MET A 107 23.23 28.89 3.73
CA MET A 107 22.82 30.29 3.58
C MET A 107 23.26 31.17 4.76
N LYS A 108 23.31 30.63 5.99
CA LYS A 108 23.79 31.37 7.18
C LYS A 108 25.31 31.53 7.20
N SER A 109 26.07 30.56 6.69
CA SER A 109 27.54 30.65 6.59
C SER A 109 28.03 31.59 5.49
N GLY A 110 27.19 31.95 4.50
CA GLY A 110 27.56 32.85 3.41
C GLY A 110 27.50 34.36 3.72
N VAL A 111 26.98 34.77 4.88
CA VAL A 111 26.75 36.19 5.22
C VAL A 111 27.80 36.78 6.18
N THR A 112 28.71 35.98 6.74
CA THR A 112 29.74 36.45 7.71
C THR A 112 31.14 36.54 7.09
N SER A 113 31.31 37.39 6.09
CA SER A 113 32.64 37.91 5.73
C SER A 113 32.51 39.22 4.99
N GLN A 114 32.35 40.34 5.72
CA GLN A 114 32.97 41.64 5.41
C GLN A 114 33.21 42.45 6.70
N HIS A 115 34.45 42.31 7.18
CA HIS A 115 35.35 43.35 7.69
C HIS A 115 34.93 44.25 8.87
N SER A 116 35.37 43.83 10.07
CA SER A 116 35.80 44.75 11.14
C SER A 116 37.01 45.56 10.66
N GLY A 117 36.88 46.88 10.53
CA GLY A 117 37.96 47.75 10.08
C GLY A 117 37.86 49.16 10.67
N SER A 118 38.37 49.29 11.90
CA SER A 118 38.96 50.46 12.57
C SER A 118 38.58 51.91 12.18
N VAL A 119 38.19 52.65 13.22
CA VAL A 119 38.13 54.12 13.33
C VAL A 119 39.47 54.79 12.99
N ARG A 120 39.47 55.88 12.20
CA ARG A 120 40.00 57.22 12.57
C ARG A 120 39.91 58.25 11.42
N LYS A 121 39.43 59.43 11.84
CA LYS A 121 39.32 60.78 11.21
C LYS A 121 40.69 61.39 10.80
N PRO A 122 40.79 62.54 10.09
CA PRO A 122 39.93 63.75 10.13
C PRO A 122 39.10 64.04 8.89
#